data_AF-A0A8T4K6D1-F1
#
_entry.id   AF-A0A8T4K6D1-F1
#
_cell.length_a   1.000
_cell.length_b   1.000
_cell.length_c   1.000
_cell.angle_alpha   90.00
_cell.angle_beta   90.00
_cell.angle_gamma   90.00
#
_symmetry.space_group_name_H-M   'P 1'
#
loop_
_entity.id
_entity.type
_entity.pdbx_description
1 polymer ?
#
loop_
_entity_poly.entity_id
_entity_poly.type
_entity_poly.pdbx_seq_one_letter_code
_entity_poly.pdbx_strand_id
1 'polypeptide(L)' 'MTMELESEVSELCNLSQGIYNEGLDKGIEGAVELLREAGFGDQDIIEKIMTKYHLTLEVAKKYVLLPTAG' A
#
# COMPACT_ATOMS: atom_id res chain seq x y z
N MET A 1 1.21 1.15 38.36
CA MET A 1 2.51 1.36 37.69
C MET A 1 2.65 0.64 36.35
N THR A 2 1.60 -0.01 35.81
CA THR A 2 1.65 -0.71 34.51
C THR A 2 0.76 -0.08 33.42
N MET A 3 -0.22 0.76 33.79
CA MET A 3 -1.23 1.28 32.87
C MET A 3 -0.69 2.36 31.91
N GLU A 4 0.29 3.15 32.35
CA GLU A 4 0.90 4.21 31.52
C GLU A 4 1.77 3.60 30.42
N LEU A 5 2.54 2.55 30.74
CA LEU A 5 3.37 1.83 29.77
C LEU A 5 2.54 1.10 28.70
N GLU A 6 1.38 0.55 29.07
CA GLU A 6 0.48 -0.11 28.12
C GLU A 6 -0.15 0.89 27.12
N SER A 7 -0.45 2.12 27.57
CA SER A 7 -0.97 3.18 26.70
C SER A 7 0.09 3.70 25.72
N GLU A 8 1.31 3.98 26.20
CA GLU A 8 2.42 4.45 25.35
C GLU A 8 2.82 3.40 24.31
N VAL A 9 2.79 2.10 24.65
CA VAL A 9 3.05 1.00 23.69
C VAL A 9 1.92 0.90 22.65
N SER A 10 0.67 1.13 23.04
CA SER A 10 -0.46 1.13 22.11
C SER A 10 -0.38 2.29 21.11
N GLU A 11 0.00 3.47 21.58
CA GLU A 11 0.23 4.65 20.73
C GLU A 11 1.36 4.44 19.72
N LEU A 12 2.46 3.78 20.13
CA LEU A 12 3.57 3.44 19.23
C LEU A 12 3.17 2.40 18.16
N CYS A 13 2.35 1.41 18.53
CA CYS A 13 1.80 0.43 17.59
C CYS A 13 0.88 1.07 16.54
N ASN A 14 0.05 2.05 16.96
CA ASN A 14 -0.82 2.78 16.04
C ASN A 14 -0.01 3.68 15.09
N LEU A 15 1.02 4.36 15.60
CA LEU A 15 1.91 5.19 14.78
C LEU A 15 2.70 4.35 13.76
N SER A 16 3.25 3.22 14.19
CA SER A 16 4.01 2.32 13.31
C SER A 16 3.13 1.68 12.23
N GLN A 17 1.87 1.34 12.53
CA GLN A 17 0.91 0.91 11.52
C GLN A 17 0.59 2.03 10.52
N GLY A 18 0.42 3.26 10.98
CA GLY A 18 0.17 4.41 10.11
C GLY A 18 1.31 4.64 9.11
N ILE A 19 2.55 4.63 9.60
CA ILE A 19 3.76 4.79 8.76
C ILE A 19 3.92 3.60 7.80
N TYR A 20 3.67 2.38 8.27
CA TYR A 20 3.74 1.17 7.44
C TYR A 20 2.72 1.21 6.30
N ASN A 21 1.47 1.56 6.58
CA ASN A 21 0.41 1.65 5.58
C ASN A 21 0.72 2.74 4.55
N GLU A 22 1.10 3.95 4.99
CA GLU A 22 1.46 5.03 4.05
C GLU A 22 2.66 4.66 3.16
N GLY A 23 3.68 4.01 3.72
CA GLY A 23 4.82 3.52 2.95
C GLY A 23 4.44 2.41 1.96
N LEU A 24 3.50 1.54 2.33
CA LEU A 24 2.99 0.48 1.49
C LEU A 24 2.16 1.04 0.32
N ASP A 25 1.22 1.96 0.59
CA ASP A 25 0.42 2.66 -0.43
C ASP A 25 1.34 3.34 -1.46
N LYS A 26 2.26 4.21 -1.00
CA LYS A 26 3.23 4.89 -1.89
C LYS A 26 4.12 3.93 -2.67
N GLY A 27 4.50 2.81 -2.06
CA GLY A 27 5.31 1.78 -2.71
C GLY A 27 4.56 1.06 -3.82
N ILE A 28 3.27 0.79 -3.62
CA ILE A 28 2.40 0.17 -4.65
C ILE A 28 2.14 1.18 -5.77
N GLU A 29 1.84 2.43 -5.46
CA GLU A 29 1.65 3.50 -6.45
C GLU A 29 2.88 3.68 -7.34
N GLY A 30 4.08 3.78 -6.76
CA GLY A 30 5.32 3.88 -7.54
C GLY A 30 5.61 2.63 -8.38
N ALA A 31 5.27 1.43 -7.90
CA ALA A 31 5.40 0.21 -8.68
C ALA A 31 4.44 0.19 -9.88
N VAL A 32 3.19 0.65 -9.69
CA VAL A 32 2.19 0.76 -10.76
C VAL A 32 2.64 1.78 -11.80
N GLU A 33 3.13 2.94 -11.38
CA GLU A 33 3.66 3.99 -12.27
C GLU A 33 4.81 3.46 -13.12
N LEU A 34 5.83 2.86 -12.50
CA LEU A 34 6.97 2.27 -13.22
C LEU A 34 6.57 1.17 -14.21
N LEU A 35 5.62 0.32 -13.83
CA LEU A 35 5.12 -0.72 -14.73
C LEU A 35 4.33 -0.13 -15.90
N ARG A 36 3.56 0.93 -15.66
CA ARG A 36 2.85 1.66 -16.72
C ARG A 36 3.82 2.37 -17.66
N GLU A 37 4.86 3.02 -17.13
CA GLU A 37 5.94 3.64 -17.92
C GLU A 37 6.72 2.62 -18.75
N ALA A 38 6.92 1.41 -18.21
CA ALA A 38 7.54 0.31 -18.92
C ALA A 38 6.62 -0.33 -20.00
N GLY A 39 5.37 0.13 -20.12
CA GLY A 39 4.42 -0.33 -21.13
C GLY A 39 3.67 -1.61 -20.78
N PHE A 40 3.64 -2.01 -19.51
CA PHE A 40 2.78 -3.11 -19.06
C PHE A 40 1.31 -2.69 -19.12
N GLY A 41 0.45 -3.60 -19.59
CA GLY A 41 -0.99 -3.39 -19.58
C GLY A 41 -1.56 -3.46 -18.17
N ASP A 42 -2.62 -2.70 -17.89
CA ASP A 42 -3.21 -2.58 -16.55
C ASP A 42 -3.52 -3.95 -15.90
N GLN A 43 -3.93 -4.95 -16.67
CA GLN A 43 -4.16 -6.32 -16.18
C GLN A 43 -2.89 -7.01 -15.67
N ASP A 44 -1.77 -6.90 -16.40
CA ASP A 44 -0.49 -7.51 -16.00
C ASP A 44 0.07 -6.84 -14.75
N ILE A 45 -0.11 -5.52 -14.64
CA ILE A 45 0.22 -4.73 -13.45
C ILE A 45 -0.58 -5.24 -12.26
N ILE A 46 -1.90 -5.38 -12.40
CA ILE A 46 -2.80 -5.87 -11.36
C ILE A 46 -2.36 -7.26 -10.88
N GLU A 47 -2.06 -8.19 -11.78
CA GLU A 47 -1.58 -9.54 -11.42
C GLU A 47 -0.23 -9.51 -10.67
N LYS A 48 0.70 -8.68 -11.12
CA LYS A 48 2.01 -8.51 -10.46
C LYS A 48 1.89 -7.93 -9.06
N ILE A 49 1.10 -6.87 -8.87
CA ILE A 49 0.94 -6.25 -7.54
C ILE A 49 0.11 -7.14 -6.60
N MET A 50 -0.91 -7.85 -7.11
CA MET A 50 -1.64 -8.85 -6.32
C MET A 50 -0.70 -9.94 -5.81
N THR A 51 0.15 -10.48 -6.69
CA THR A 51 1.08 -11.56 -6.32
C THR A 51 2.16 -11.05 -5.36
N LYS A 52 2.71 -9.86 -5.59
CA LYS A 52 3.86 -9.34 -4.84
C LYS A 52 3.50 -8.76 -3.48
N TYR A 53 2.32 -8.13 -3.37
CA TYR A 53 1.84 -7.49 -2.15
C TYR A 53 0.67 -8.26 -1.49
N HIS A 54 0.34 -9.46 -2.00
CA HIS A 54 -0.77 -10.29 -1.53
C HIS A 54 -2.11 -9.53 -1.46
N LEU A 55 -2.34 -8.63 -2.41
CA LEU A 55 -3.54 -7.80 -2.48
C LEU A 55 -4.68 -8.56 -3.14
N THR A 56 -5.91 -8.19 -2.80
CA THR A 56 -7.09 -8.66 -3.54
C THR A 56 -7.21 -7.91 -4.87
N LEU A 57 -7.93 -8.52 -5.82
CA LEU A 57 -8.17 -7.93 -7.13
C LEU A 57 -8.80 -6.54 -7.05
N GLU A 58 -9.70 -6.33 -6.09
CA GLU A 58 -10.38 -5.05 -5.89
C GLU A 58 -9.41 -3.96 -5.44
N VAL A 59 -8.52 -4.29 -4.51
CA VAL A 59 -7.50 -3.36 -4.00
C VAL A 59 -6.46 -3.07 -5.07
N ALA A 60 -5.98 -4.08 -5.78
CA ALA A 60 -5.04 -3.91 -6.89
C ALA A 60 -5.63 -3.04 -8.02
N LYS A 61 -6.89 -3.27 -8.39
CA LYS A 61 -7.62 -2.43 -9.34
C LYS A 61 -7.72 -0.99 -8.87
N LYS A 62 -7.91 -0.75 -7.58
CA LYS A 62 -7.97 0.60 -7.02
C LYS A 62 -6.69 1.38 -7.32
N TYR A 63 -5.51 0.78 -7.14
CA TYR A 63 -4.23 1.44 -7.42
C TYR A 63 -3.96 1.68 -8.91
N VAL A 64 -4.46 0.83 -9.79
CA VAL A 64 -4.19 0.93 -11.24
C VAL A 64 -5.24 1.77 -11.97
N LEU A 65 -6.51 1.67 -11.56
CA LEU A 65 -7.66 2.30 -12.22
C LEU A 65 -8.03 3.66 -11.64
N LEU A 66 -7.60 4.00 -10.43
CA LEU A 66 -7.72 5.38 -9.95
C LEU A 66 -6.53 6.17 -10.52
N PRO A 67 -6.75 7.07 -11.49
CA PRO A 67 -5.76 8.10 -11.72
C PRO A 67 -5.64 8.87 -10.41
N THR A 68 -4.46 8.85 -9.80
CA THR A 68 -4.07 9.77 -8.74
C THR A 68 -4.34 11.18 -9.29
N ALA A 69 -5.49 11.74 -8.90
CA ALA A 69 -5.88 13.07 -9.26
C ALA A 69 -5.10 14.03 -8.35
N GLY A 70 -4.02 14.60 -8.88
CA GLY A 70 -3.33 15.76 -8.31
C GLY A 70 -2.05 15.45 -7.58
#